data_AF-A0A959PRU0-F1
#
_entry.id   AF-A0A959PRU0-F1
#
_cell.length_a   1.000
_cell.length_b   1.000
_cell.length_c   1.000
_cell.angle_alpha   90.00
_cell.angle_beta   90.00
_cell.angle_gamma   90.00
#
_symmetry.space_group_name_H-M   'P 1'
#
loop_
_entity.id
_entity.type
_entity.pdbx_description
1 polymer ?
#
loop_
_entity_poly.entity_id
_entity_poly.type
_entity_poly.pdbx_seq_one_letter_code
_entity_poly.pdbx_strand_id
1 'polypeptide(L)'
;MKRRDLSIFIIATILVVFYSGCFYSLKGISIDPTVKTFVVQNFDLAVPNAPGDINQRFSELLRNKIRNQTRLTYNENTPDIEFSGSISSYTITPENPTGNNNSPFNKLEIGISVEYVDNNESSKSWKQKFTFFKIYDNTLD
;
A
#
# COMPACT_ATOMS: atom_id res chain seq x y z
N MET A 1 0.42 -49.46 37.25
CA MET A 1 0.33 -47.98 37.23
C MET A 1 -1.14 -47.61 37.28
N LYS A 2 -1.61 -46.98 38.37
CA LYS A 2 -3.04 -46.82 38.63
C LYS A 2 -3.63 -45.79 37.67
N ARG A 3 -4.91 -45.94 37.29
CA ARG A 3 -5.65 -44.98 36.46
C ARG A 3 -5.52 -43.53 36.95
N ARG A 4 -5.36 -43.35 38.26
CA ARG A 4 -5.10 -42.06 38.93
C ARG A 4 -3.75 -41.42 38.54
N ASP A 5 -2.69 -42.21 38.39
CA ASP A 5 -1.35 -41.71 38.03
C ASP A 5 -1.30 -41.29 36.55
N LEU A 6 -2.03 -42.01 35.69
CA LEU A 6 -2.18 -41.69 34.26
C LEU A 6 -2.96 -40.38 34.06
N SER A 7 -4.04 -40.17 34.83
CA SER A 7 -4.81 -38.92 34.78
C SER A 7 -4.01 -37.70 35.21
N ILE A 8 -3.15 -37.83 36.23
CA ILE A 8 -2.28 -36.74 36.69
C ILE A 8 -1.26 -36.38 35.61
N PHE A 9 -0.68 -37.38 34.94
CA PHE A 9 0.28 -37.14 33.87
C PHE A 9 -0.34 -36.42 32.66
N ILE A 10 -1.56 -36.80 32.27
CA ILE A 10 -2.30 -36.15 31.18
C ILE A 10 -2.62 -34.69 31.50
N ILE A 11 -3.06 -34.41 32.73
CA ILE A 11 -3.37 -33.04 33.17
C ILE A 11 -2.09 -32.18 33.18
N ALA A 12 -0.96 -32.73 33.63
CA ALA A 12 0.32 -32.04 33.61
C ALA A 12 0.79 -31.72 32.18
N THR A 13 0.64 -32.64 31.24
CA THR A 13 1.00 -32.41 29.82
C THR A 13 0.13 -31.32 29.18
N ILE A 14 -1.17 -31.29 29.48
CA ILE A 14 -2.09 -30.25 28.97
C ILE A 14 -1.69 -28.87 29.51
N LEU A 15 -1.32 -28.78 30.79
CA LEU A 15 -0.91 -27.52 31.42
C LEU A 15 0.38 -26.94 30.81
N VAL A 16 1.33 -27.79 30.41
CA VAL A 16 2.59 -27.36 29.76
C VAL A 16 2.33 -26.80 28.35
N VAL A 17 1.39 -27.36 27.59
CA VAL A 17 1.04 -26.89 26.23
C VAL A 17 0.37 -25.51 26.27
N PHE A 18 -0.41 -25.19 27.31
CA PHE A 18 -1.01 -23.87 27.48
C PHE A 18 -0.02 -22.78 27.90
N TYR A 19 1.12 -23.13 28.52
CA TYR A 19 2.15 -22.17 28.91
C TYR A 19 3.05 -21.72 27.74
N SER A 20 3.10 -22.46 26.65
CA SER A 20 3.81 -22.06 25.42
C SER A 20 3.00 -21.10 24.54
N GLY A 21 2.23 -20.20 25.17
CA GLY A 21 1.56 -19.11 24.46
C GLY A 21 2.61 -18.22 23.79
N CYS A 22 2.79 -18.40 22.49
CA CYS A 22 3.68 -17.58 21.70
C CYS A 22 3.13 -16.15 21.69
N PHE A 23 3.81 -15.21 22.35
CA PHE A 23 3.48 -13.79 22.30
C PHE A 23 3.76 -13.28 20.87
N TYR A 24 2.77 -13.43 19.99
CA TYR A 24 2.78 -12.76 18.70
C TYR A 24 2.54 -11.27 18.93
N SER A 25 3.63 -10.52 19.08
CA SER A 25 3.57 -9.07 18.92
C SER A 25 3.26 -8.80 17.45
N LEU A 26 2.01 -8.46 17.17
CA LEU A 26 1.61 -7.87 15.89
C LEU A 26 2.30 -6.50 15.80
N LYS A 27 3.58 -6.47 15.43
CA LYS A 27 4.28 -5.24 14.99
C LYS A 27 3.74 -4.83 13.63
N GLY A 28 2.45 -4.55 13.56
CA GLY A 28 1.81 -3.93 12.42
C GLY A 28 2.14 -2.45 12.47
N ILE A 29 3.23 -2.07 11.81
CA ILE A 29 3.50 -0.72 11.26
C ILE A 29 2.82 0.40 12.07
N SER A 30 3.25 0.61 13.31
CA SER A 30 2.74 1.71 14.11
C SER A 30 3.37 2.99 13.57
N ILE A 31 2.57 3.84 12.93
CA ILE A 31 2.94 5.24 12.74
C ILE A 31 3.32 5.78 14.12
N ASP A 32 4.49 6.42 14.21
CA ASP A 32 4.98 6.98 15.46
C ASP A 32 3.88 7.86 16.07
N PRO A 33 3.50 7.67 17.35
CA PRO A 33 2.42 8.44 17.97
C PRO A 33 2.66 9.97 17.98
N THR A 34 3.88 10.40 17.68
CA THR A 34 4.24 11.81 17.48
C THR A 34 3.67 12.41 16.19
N VAL A 35 3.46 11.59 15.16
CA VAL A 35 3.00 12.03 13.84
C VAL A 35 1.48 12.03 13.78
N LYS A 36 0.87 13.19 13.54
CA LYS A 36 -0.58 13.37 13.60
C LYS A 36 -1.17 13.95 12.33
N THR A 37 -0.36 14.64 11.54
CA THR A 37 -0.83 15.39 10.38
C THR A 37 -0.16 14.94 9.10
N PHE A 38 -0.90 15.05 7.99
CA PHE A 38 -0.36 14.75 6.67
C PHE A 38 -0.89 15.70 5.62
N VAL A 39 -0.13 15.86 4.54
CA VAL A 39 -0.58 16.50 3.31
C VAL A 39 -0.22 15.63 2.10
N VAL A 40 -1.08 15.67 1.08
CA VAL A 40 -0.79 15.09 -0.23
C VAL A 40 -0.84 16.22 -1.23
N GLN A 41 0.33 16.56 -1.77
CA GLN A 41 0.48 17.55 -2.83
C GLN A 41 -0.12 17.00 -4.14
N ASN A 42 -0.42 17.90 -5.07
CA ASN A 42 -0.83 17.47 -6.41
C ASN A 42 0.36 16.78 -7.09
N PHE A 43 0.10 15.59 -7.62
CA PHE A 43 1.11 14.87 -8.40
C PHE A 43 1.27 15.55 -9.75
N ASP A 44 2.49 15.57 -10.26
CA ASP A 44 2.78 16.08 -11.59
C ASP A 44 2.53 15.01 -12.64
N LEU A 45 2.16 15.43 -13.85
CA LEU A 45 2.05 14.56 -15.00
C LEU A 45 3.30 14.69 -15.87
N ALA A 46 4.20 13.71 -15.82
CA ALA A 46 5.44 13.72 -16.59
C ALA A 46 5.32 13.05 -17.98
N VAL A 47 4.10 12.66 -18.39
CA VAL A 47 3.84 11.96 -19.65
C VAL A 47 2.65 12.56 -20.42
N PRO A 48 2.77 12.75 -21.75
CA PRO A 48 1.72 13.40 -22.54
C PRO A 48 0.56 12.47 -22.94
N ASN A 49 0.76 11.14 -22.90
CA ASN A 49 -0.20 10.16 -23.42
C ASN A 49 -1.24 9.70 -22.40
N ALA A 50 -1.24 10.27 -21.19
CA ALA A 50 -2.18 9.91 -20.14
C ALA A 50 -3.40 10.85 -20.14
N PRO A 51 -4.53 10.45 -19.55
CA PRO A 51 -5.65 11.34 -19.31
C PRO A 51 -5.23 12.58 -18.52
N GLY A 52 -5.73 13.76 -18.88
CA GLY A 52 -5.29 15.02 -18.26
C GLY A 52 -5.65 15.19 -16.78
N ASP A 53 -6.58 14.38 -16.27
CA ASP A 53 -7.06 14.39 -14.88
C ASP A 53 -6.43 13.31 -13.98
N ILE A 54 -5.60 12.42 -14.57
CA ILE A 54 -5.09 11.23 -13.88
C ILE A 54 -4.27 11.56 -12.62
N ASN A 55 -3.51 12.66 -12.67
CA ASN A 55 -2.67 13.12 -11.58
C ASN A 55 -3.52 13.65 -10.41
N GLN A 56 -4.54 14.44 -10.69
CA GLN A 56 -5.49 14.90 -9.68
C GLN A 56 -6.25 13.72 -9.06
N ARG A 57 -6.76 12.82 -9.90
CA ARG A 57 -7.48 11.63 -9.45
C ARG A 57 -6.61 10.74 -8.57
N PHE A 58 -5.34 10.56 -8.93
CA PHE A 58 -4.39 9.81 -8.11
C PHE A 58 -4.16 10.49 -6.75
N SER A 59 -3.88 11.80 -6.72
CA SER A 59 -3.71 12.57 -5.49
C SER A 59 -4.93 12.45 -4.56
N GLU A 60 -6.14 12.57 -5.10
CA GLU A 60 -7.38 12.42 -4.34
C GLU A 60 -7.57 11.00 -3.78
N LEU A 61 -7.31 9.98 -4.60
CA LEU A 61 -7.37 8.58 -4.17
C LEU A 61 -6.34 8.28 -3.08
N LEU A 62 -5.12 8.81 -3.21
CA LEU A 62 -4.08 8.67 -2.20
C LEU A 62 -4.48 9.35 -0.88
N ARG A 63 -4.97 10.59 -0.95
CA ARG A 63 -5.47 11.33 0.22
C ARG A 63 -6.60 10.58 0.92
N ASN A 64 -7.55 10.05 0.16
CA ASN A 64 -8.64 9.22 0.68
C ASN A 64 -8.14 7.93 1.31
N LYS A 65 -7.15 7.26 0.69
CA LYS A 65 -6.57 6.04 1.22
C LYS A 65 -5.89 6.27 2.56
N ILE A 66 -5.07 7.32 2.69
CA ILE A 66 -4.40 7.67 3.94
C ILE A 66 -5.43 7.99 5.03
N ARG A 67 -6.44 8.82 4.71
CA ARG A 67 -7.50 9.19 5.64
C ARG A 67 -8.32 7.99 6.14
N ASN A 68 -8.55 6.99 5.29
CA ASN A 68 -9.36 5.82 5.64
C ASN A 68 -8.55 4.72 6.35
N GLN A 69 -7.24 4.66 6.16
CA GLN A 69 -6.37 3.60 6.67
C GLN A 69 -5.50 4.04 7.86
N THR A 70 -5.47 5.33 8.18
CA THR A 70 -4.66 5.89 9.26
C THR A 70 -5.49 6.82 10.14
N ARG A 71 -4.93 7.22 11.28
CA ARG A 71 -5.52 8.22 12.18
C ARG A 71 -5.02 9.64 11.89
N LEU A 72 -4.29 9.84 10.80
CA LEU A 72 -3.69 11.11 10.46
C LEU A 72 -4.76 12.11 10.01
N THR A 73 -4.58 13.37 10.38
CA THR A 73 -5.46 14.48 10.01
C THR A 73 -4.85 15.28 8.88
N TYR A 74 -5.66 15.70 7.91
CA TYR A 74 -5.20 16.54 6.82
C TYR A 74 -4.84 17.95 7.32
N ASN A 75 -3.64 18.44 7.05
CA ASN A 75 -3.22 19.81 7.36
C ASN A 75 -2.19 20.30 6.33
N GLU A 76 -2.46 21.41 5.65
CA GLU A 76 -1.57 21.98 4.62
C GLU A 76 -0.51 22.94 5.19
N ASN A 77 -0.73 23.53 6.37
CA ASN A 77 0.13 24.61 6.88
C ASN A 77 1.37 24.10 7.60
N THR A 78 1.21 23.04 8.41
CA THR A 78 2.29 22.45 9.21
C THR A 78 2.13 20.92 9.25
N PRO A 79 2.32 20.23 8.12
CA PRO A 79 2.22 18.78 8.05
C PRO A 79 3.42 18.09 8.71
N ASP A 80 3.18 17.02 9.46
CA ASP A 80 4.25 16.13 9.93
C ASP A 80 4.77 15.24 8.79
N ILE A 81 3.88 14.81 7.90
CA ILE A 81 4.18 14.00 6.72
C ILE A 81 3.73 14.72 5.45
N GLU A 82 4.59 14.71 4.44
CA GLU A 82 4.28 15.16 3.10
C GLU A 82 4.44 14.06 2.05
N PHE A 83 3.45 13.94 1.16
CA PHE A 83 3.53 13.12 -0.03
C PHE A 83 3.52 14.01 -1.27
N SER A 84 4.52 13.82 -2.13
CA SER A 84 4.61 14.46 -3.44
C SER A 84 5.13 13.45 -4.48
N GLY A 85 5.08 13.82 -5.76
CA GLY A 85 5.56 12.92 -6.79
C GLY A 85 5.01 13.22 -8.18
N SER A 86 5.22 12.27 -9.09
CA SER A 86 4.79 12.39 -10.48
C SER A 86 4.42 11.05 -11.10
N ILE A 87 3.51 11.09 -12.06
CA ILE A 87 3.17 9.95 -12.91
C ILE A 87 4.21 9.88 -14.02
N SER A 88 5.06 8.85 -13.95
CA SER A 88 6.24 8.69 -14.79
C SER A 88 6.01 7.87 -16.06
N SER A 89 4.98 7.02 -16.09
CA SER A 89 4.61 6.27 -17.31
C SER A 89 3.11 5.96 -17.35
N TYR A 90 2.59 5.89 -18.56
CA TYR A 90 1.23 5.45 -18.87
C TYR A 90 1.27 4.76 -20.24
N THR A 91 1.21 3.44 -20.25
CA THR A 91 1.40 2.63 -21.47
C THR A 91 0.29 1.61 -21.58
N ILE A 92 -0.31 1.53 -22.77
CA ILE A 92 -1.30 0.50 -23.11
C ILE A 92 -0.68 -0.40 -24.17
N THR A 93 -0.61 -1.71 -23.90
CA THR A 93 -0.13 -2.72 -24.85
C THR A 93 -1.16 -3.84 -25.02
N PRO A 94 -1.30 -4.42 -26.22
CA PRO A 94 -2.14 -5.60 -26.41
C PRO A 94 -1.50 -6.81 -25.71
N GLU A 95 -2.29 -7.55 -24.93
CA GLU A 95 -1.83 -8.75 -24.23
C GLU A 95 -2.13 -9.97 -25.12
N ASN A 96 -1.15 -10.82 -25.47
CA ASN A 96 -1.32 -11.91 -26.46
C ASN A 96 -1.75 -11.42 -27.87
N PRO A 97 -0.90 -10.66 -28.58
CA PRO A 97 -1.21 -10.23 -29.94
C PRO A 97 -1.34 -11.45 -30.87
N THR A 98 -2.55 -11.68 -31.39
CA THR A 98 -2.74 -12.55 -32.55
C THR A 98 -2.12 -11.85 -33.78
N GLY A 99 -1.74 -12.57 -34.83
CA GLY A 99 -0.97 -12.04 -35.98
C GLY A 99 -1.53 -10.83 -36.74
N ASN A 100 -2.69 -10.29 -36.34
CA ASN A 100 -3.28 -9.03 -36.83
C ASN A 100 -3.35 -7.92 -35.75
N ASN A 101 -2.65 -8.04 -34.63
CA ASN A 101 -2.72 -7.15 -33.46
C ASN A 101 -4.10 -7.03 -32.79
N ASN A 102 -5.07 -7.88 -33.15
CA ASN A 102 -6.34 -7.96 -32.44
C ASN A 102 -6.15 -8.90 -31.26
N SER A 103 -5.87 -8.32 -30.10
CA SER A 103 -6.07 -9.01 -28.83
C SER A 103 -7.45 -8.67 -28.26
N PRO A 104 -8.16 -9.63 -27.65
CA PRO A 104 -9.32 -9.32 -26.82
C PRO A 104 -8.95 -8.56 -25.52
N PHE A 105 -7.68 -8.54 -25.13
CA PHE A 105 -7.23 -7.94 -23.87
C PHE A 105 -6.15 -6.87 -24.08
N ASN A 106 -6.27 -5.77 -23.34
CA ASN A 106 -5.26 -4.73 -23.25
C ASN A 106 -4.67 -4.69 -21.84
N LYS A 107 -3.37 -4.48 -21.75
CA LYS A 107 -2.64 -4.23 -20.50
C LYS A 107 -2.37 -2.74 -20.38
N LEU A 108 -2.93 -2.11 -19.35
CA LEU A 108 -2.57 -0.77 -18.92
C LEU A 108 -1.50 -0.85 -17.83
N GLU A 109 -0.34 -0.26 -18.08
CA GLU A 109 0.76 -0.11 -17.12
C GLU A 109 0.94 1.36 -16.76
N ILE A 110 1.02 1.64 -15.45
CA ILE A 110 1.21 2.97 -14.88
C ILE A 110 2.43 2.95 -13.97
N GLY A 111 3.34 3.89 -14.20
CA GLY A 111 4.49 4.16 -13.35
C GLY A 111 4.29 5.45 -12.56
N ILE A 112 4.59 5.41 -11.27
CA ILE A 112 4.42 6.52 -10.34
C ILE A 112 5.70 6.66 -9.51
N SER A 113 6.27 7.85 -9.49
CA SER A 113 7.33 8.22 -8.55
C SER A 113 6.69 8.89 -7.34
N VAL A 114 6.95 8.38 -6.14
CA VAL A 114 6.45 8.93 -4.88
C VAL A 114 7.65 9.36 -4.03
N GLU A 115 7.53 10.53 -3.44
CA GLU A 115 8.43 11.07 -2.43
C GLU A 115 7.63 11.25 -1.13
N TYR A 116 8.13 10.62 -0.08
CA TYR A 116 7.62 10.69 1.27
C TYR A 116 8.62 11.48 2.11
N VAL A 117 8.15 12.56 2.72
CA VAL A 117 8.95 13.40 3.60
C VAL A 117 8.35 13.35 5.00
N ASP A 118 9.16 12.99 5.98
CA ASP A 118 8.85 13.11 7.40
C ASP A 118 9.58 14.34 7.95
N ASN A 119 8.81 15.37 8.32
CA ASN A 119 9.35 16.63 8.82
C ASN A 119 9.91 16.52 10.25
N ASN A 120 9.53 15.47 11.00
CA ASN A 120 10.04 15.23 12.35
C ASN A 120 11.32 14.40 12.32
N GLU A 121 11.43 13.44 11.40
CA GLU A 121 12.59 12.56 11.28
C GLU A 121 12.99 12.34 9.81
N SER A 122 13.91 13.17 9.32
CA SER A 122 14.36 13.13 7.92
C SER A 122 15.01 11.80 7.50
N SER A 123 15.52 11.00 8.43
CA SER A 123 16.04 9.65 8.14
C SER A 123 14.96 8.65 7.71
N LYS A 124 13.68 8.94 7.99
CA LYS A 124 12.53 8.15 7.53
C LYS A 124 11.99 8.61 6.17
N SER A 125 12.47 9.72 5.64
CA SER A 125 12.09 10.21 4.30
C SER A 125 12.65 9.29 3.22
N TRP A 126 11.87 9.04 2.17
CA TRP A 126 12.27 8.18 1.07
C TRP A 126 11.64 8.60 -0.25
N LYS A 127 12.29 8.20 -1.34
CA LYS A 127 11.81 8.40 -2.71
C LYS A 127 11.87 7.09 -3.47
N GLN A 128 10.74 6.65 -3.99
CA GLN A 128 10.65 5.36 -4.68
C GLN A 128 9.72 5.43 -5.88
N LYS A 129 10.05 4.64 -6.90
CA LYS A 129 9.19 4.44 -8.08
C LYS A 129 8.43 3.13 -7.94
N PHE A 130 7.17 3.17 -8.31
CA PHE A 130 6.26 2.04 -8.34
C PHE A 130 5.70 1.88 -9.74
N THR A 131 5.62 0.64 -10.21
CA THR A 131 5.00 0.32 -11.49
C THR A 131 3.95 -0.75 -11.24
N PHE A 132 2.74 -0.49 -11.70
CA PHE A 132 1.62 -1.43 -11.61
C PHE A 132 0.95 -1.55 -12.96
N PHE A 133 0.44 -2.75 -13.25
CA PHE A 133 -0.32 -2.99 -14.46
C PHE A 133 -1.65 -3.68 -14.15
N LYS A 134 -2.62 -3.50 -15.05
CA LYS A 134 -3.89 -4.21 -15.04
C LYS A 134 -4.26 -4.59 -16.47
N ILE A 135 -4.64 -5.85 -16.65
CA ILE A 135 -5.18 -6.36 -17.92
C ILE A 135 -6.71 -6.21 -17.87
N TYR A 136 -7.29 -5.70 -18.95
CA TYR A 136 -8.74 -5.50 -19.12
C TYR A 136 -9.18 -5.98 -20.50
N ASP A 137 -10.45 -6.37 -20.61
CA ASP A 137 -11.08 -6.81 -21.87
C ASP A 137 -11.50 -5.59 -22.70
N ASN A 138 -11.29 -5.66 -24.01
CA ASN A 138 -11.62 -4.62 -24.98
C ASN A 138 -13.12 -4.46 -25.25
N THR A 139 -13.96 -5.32 -24.67
CA THR A 139 -15.43 -5.29 -24.81
C THR A 139 -16.16 -4.61 -23.65
N LEU A 140 -15.43 -4.13 -22.63
CA LEU A 140 -15.99 -3.40 -21.50
C LEU A 140 -15.91 -1.88 -21.76
N ASP A 141 -16.85 -1.37 -22.55
CA ASP A 141 -17.27 0.04 -22.56
C ASP A 141 -18.50 0.24 -21.67
#